data_AF-A0A954P957-F1
#
_entry.id   AF-A0A954P957-F1
#
_cell.length_a   1.000
_cell.length_b   1.000
_cell.length_c   1.000
_cell.angle_alpha   90.00
_cell.angle_beta   90.00
_cell.angle_gamma   90.00
#
_symmetry.space_group_name_H-M   'P 1'
#
loop_
_entity.id
_entity.type
_entity.pdbx_description
1 polymer ?
#
loop_
_entity_poly.entity_id
_entity_poly.type
_entity_poly.pdbx_seq_one_letter_code
_entity_poly.pdbx_strand_id
1 'polypeptide(L)'
;MNTQGPSQPENPRELRQTAPVYRTHAAAEERRRGRRMLPLSTFLLVAVVGGALLVSSRFQKSSEGDTAADTVASSSSSGSGSGTATASASTASSGYGGWSGSNDTSSSESAGGSSSPAAGGSGSTTPVAAVTSGTGNSPPPAVTEGVTELSTRVAAILKKHCFDCHGLEQKVENFIVTDHGLLLDTAGTRPADERYVVAGDLEASVLWQRSGGEFRDMPPEEREQLTAAELADIRTWIETGAAPFPTEGIREQMPRMELWRLVRDDLNQADEADRSHYRYFSFLNLHNDSFATQIGRNRGNYSDRDIRLARAALSKLVNSLSYMPAAVAPVPLGDRQLVMRIDLRDYGWVDLKVWAKLQEAYPYGIRLTVNPDEQLRTLVKEVNTLSGTELPVLRADWFIDTAPRAELYYTIMALPGTVGELESLLGVDPIEDFKNNKLKRAGFSSSGVSKRNRLVDR
;
A
#
# COMPACT_ATOMS: atom_id res chain seq x y z
N MET A 1 20.18 -16.62 68.60
CA MET A 1 19.58 -15.32 68.99
C MET A 1 20.44 -14.21 68.38
N ASN A 2 19.94 -13.06 67.91
CA ASN A 2 18.54 -12.63 67.72
C ASN A 2 18.41 -11.82 66.40
N THR A 3 17.17 -11.63 65.97
CA THR A 3 16.72 -11.03 64.71
C THR A 3 17.07 -9.55 64.51
N GLN A 4 17.30 -9.16 63.24
CA GLN A 4 16.59 -8.06 62.56
C GLN A 4 17.03 -8.00 61.07
N GLY A 5 16.09 -7.78 60.15
CA GLY A 5 16.35 -7.57 58.73
C GLY A 5 15.64 -6.30 58.22
N PRO A 6 16.09 -5.68 57.11
CA PRO A 6 15.43 -4.51 56.54
C PRO A 6 14.61 -4.85 55.28
N SER A 7 13.33 -4.44 55.34
CA SER A 7 12.55 -3.74 54.28
C SER A 7 12.75 -4.08 52.79
N GLN A 8 11.64 -4.51 52.16
CA GLN A 8 11.40 -4.45 50.71
C GLN A 8 11.52 -3.02 50.15
N PRO A 9 11.98 -2.81 48.90
CA PRO A 9 11.80 -1.56 48.17
C PRO A 9 10.41 -1.47 47.51
N GLU A 10 9.96 -0.25 47.25
CA GLU A 10 8.57 0.10 46.91
C GLU A 10 8.21 -0.04 45.41
N ASN A 11 6.90 0.08 45.15
CA ASN A 11 6.23 -0.01 43.86
C ASN A 11 6.64 1.11 42.88
N PRO A 12 7.17 0.82 41.68
CA PRO A 12 7.59 1.84 40.71
C PRO A 12 6.40 2.41 39.92
N ARG A 13 5.63 3.31 40.54
CA ARG A 13 4.55 4.06 39.88
C ARG A 13 4.60 5.59 40.08
N GLU A 14 5.78 6.18 40.31
CA GLU A 14 5.90 7.64 40.41
C GLU A 14 7.27 8.21 39.95
N LEU A 15 7.61 8.05 38.66
CA LEU A 15 8.75 8.74 38.03
C LEU A 15 8.42 9.24 36.61
N ARG A 16 7.57 10.27 36.51
CA ARG A 16 7.49 11.17 35.33
C ARG A 16 7.06 12.58 35.72
N GLN A 17 8.01 13.39 36.18
CA GLN A 17 7.92 14.86 36.12
C GLN A 17 9.30 15.49 36.39
N THR A 18 9.97 15.96 35.33
CA THR A 18 10.88 17.12 35.28
C THR A 18 11.64 17.13 33.94
N ALA A 19 11.18 17.95 32.99
CA ALA A 19 11.95 18.38 31.83
C ALA A 19 11.53 19.83 31.50
N PRO A 20 12.48 20.76 31.27
CA PRO A 20 12.17 22.19 31.21
C PRO A 20 11.52 22.61 29.88
N VAL A 21 10.49 23.44 29.97
CA VAL A 21 9.83 24.06 28.81
C VAL A 21 10.61 25.29 28.36
N TYR A 22 11.28 25.20 27.22
CA TYR A 22 11.79 26.39 26.51
C TYR A 22 10.62 27.13 25.84
N ARG A 23 10.15 28.22 26.46
CA ARG A 23 9.28 29.21 25.81
C ARG A 23 10.14 30.28 25.12
N THR A 24 10.11 30.33 23.80
CA THR A 24 10.65 31.46 23.03
C THR A 24 9.61 32.60 22.96
N HIS A 25 9.96 33.76 23.52
CA HIS A 25 9.21 35.00 23.36
C HIS A 25 9.50 35.63 21.98
N ALA A 26 8.65 35.43 20.96
CA ALA A 26 8.68 36.21 19.71
C ALA A 26 7.42 35.98 18.81
N ALA A 27 6.21 36.35 19.25
CA ALA A 27 5.01 36.36 18.37
C ALA A 27 3.83 37.22 18.90
N ALA A 28 4.08 38.22 19.77
CA ALA A 28 3.02 38.87 20.54
C ALA A 28 2.99 40.41 20.41
N GLU A 29 3.36 40.96 19.24
CA GLU A 29 3.44 42.43 19.08
C GLU A 29 2.96 42.99 17.73
N GLU A 30 2.08 42.27 17.00
CA GLU A 30 1.56 42.75 15.71
C GLU A 30 0.02 42.77 15.60
N ARG A 31 -0.70 42.74 16.74
CA ARG A 31 -2.16 42.93 16.82
C ARG A 31 -2.59 44.31 17.37
N ARG A 32 -1.82 45.37 17.09
CA ARG A 32 -2.20 46.77 17.40
C ARG A 32 -1.83 47.76 16.30
N ARG A 33 -2.55 47.72 15.17
CA ARG A 33 -2.79 48.89 14.30
C ARG A 33 -4.00 48.64 13.39
N GLY A 34 -5.18 49.01 13.88
CA GLY A 34 -6.37 49.08 13.03
C GLY A 34 -6.32 50.34 12.17
N ARG A 35 -6.57 50.20 10.87
CA ARG A 35 -6.99 51.31 9.99
C ARG A 35 -8.11 50.79 9.08
N ARG A 36 -9.27 51.46 9.12
CA ARG A 36 -10.49 51.06 8.40
C ARG A 36 -10.58 51.76 7.04
N MET A 37 -11.05 51.03 6.02
CA MET A 37 -11.81 51.50 4.83
C MET A 37 -11.04 52.41 3.84
N LEU A 38 -11.36 52.49 2.53
CA LEU A 38 -12.52 52.00 1.71
C LEU A 38 -12.05 51.21 0.46
N PRO A 39 -12.96 50.51 -0.27
CA PRO A 39 -12.66 49.89 -1.57
C PRO A 39 -12.71 50.88 -2.74
N LEU A 40 -12.02 50.59 -3.84
CA LEU A 40 -12.22 51.23 -5.15
C LEU A 40 -12.40 50.15 -6.25
N SER A 41 -13.23 50.48 -7.24
CA SER A 41 -13.80 49.52 -8.18
C SER A 41 -13.05 49.43 -9.52
N THR A 42 -13.22 48.28 -10.19
CA THR A 42 -13.32 48.07 -11.65
C THR A 42 -12.23 48.62 -12.60
N PHE A 43 -11.63 47.75 -13.42
CA PHE A 43 -11.50 47.84 -14.91
C PHE A 43 -10.63 46.64 -15.34
N LEU A 44 -11.21 45.61 -15.98
CA LEU A 44 -11.30 45.42 -17.44
C LEU A 44 -9.99 44.93 -18.07
N LEU A 45 -9.97 43.66 -18.52
CA LEU A 45 -9.00 43.19 -19.51
C LEU A 45 -9.73 42.79 -20.79
N VAL A 46 -9.16 43.23 -21.91
CA VAL A 46 -9.72 43.15 -23.27
C VAL A 46 -9.42 41.79 -23.91
N ALA A 47 -10.36 41.28 -24.70
CA ALA A 47 -10.15 40.09 -25.53
C ALA A 47 -9.24 40.41 -26.74
N VAL A 48 -8.32 39.50 -27.06
CA VAL A 48 -7.66 39.47 -28.38
C VAL A 48 -7.98 38.13 -29.04
N VAL A 49 -8.51 38.23 -30.26
CA VAL A 49 -8.89 37.13 -31.14
C VAL A 49 -7.72 36.78 -32.05
N GLY A 50 -7.55 35.50 -32.39
CA GLY A 50 -6.86 35.08 -33.61
C GLY A 50 -5.97 33.85 -33.46
N GLY A 51 -6.31 32.75 -34.14
CA GLY A 51 -5.45 31.56 -34.17
C GLY A 51 -6.14 30.23 -34.52
N ALA A 52 -7.06 30.20 -35.48
CA ALA A 52 -7.57 28.93 -36.01
C ALA A 52 -6.58 28.39 -37.07
N LEU A 53 -6.15 27.14 -36.93
CA LEU A 53 -5.47 26.42 -38.01
C LEU A 53 -5.86 24.94 -37.98
N LEU A 54 -6.42 24.49 -39.11
CA LEU A 54 -6.88 23.12 -39.33
C LEU A 54 -5.69 22.15 -39.42
N VAL A 55 -5.85 20.96 -38.86
CA VAL A 55 -5.15 19.76 -39.37
C VAL A 55 -6.20 18.69 -39.63
N SER A 56 -6.31 18.28 -40.89
CA SER A 56 -7.29 17.31 -41.36
C SER A 56 -6.96 15.89 -40.92
N SER A 57 -8.01 15.08 -40.74
CA SER A 57 -7.89 13.64 -40.61
C SER A 57 -7.33 13.00 -41.89
N ARG A 58 -6.40 12.05 -41.73
CA ARG A 58 -6.17 10.97 -42.69
C ARG A 58 -6.01 9.64 -41.96
N PHE A 59 -7.10 8.88 -41.93
CA PHE A 59 -7.00 7.43 -41.96
C PHE A 59 -6.27 7.02 -43.23
N GLN A 60 -5.29 6.12 -43.15
CA GLN A 60 -4.86 5.37 -44.32
C GLN A 60 -4.70 3.89 -43.96
N LYS A 61 -5.38 3.08 -44.76
CA LYS A 61 -5.62 1.65 -44.60
C LYS A 61 -4.42 0.87 -45.12
N SER A 62 -3.97 -0.14 -44.38
CA SER A 62 -3.02 -1.13 -44.88
C SER A 62 -3.69 -2.11 -45.86
N SER A 63 -2.96 -2.53 -46.88
CA SER A 63 -3.30 -3.65 -47.76
C SER A 63 -2.03 -4.40 -48.15
N GLU A 64 -2.11 -5.73 -48.19
CA GLU A 64 -1.02 -6.64 -48.56
C GLU A 64 -0.63 -6.53 -50.05
N GLY A 65 0.49 -7.15 -50.45
CA GLY A 65 0.72 -7.48 -51.87
C GLY A 65 2.16 -7.44 -52.43
N ASP A 66 2.99 -8.41 -52.00
CA ASP A 66 3.85 -9.26 -52.86
C ASP A 66 4.99 -8.76 -53.80
N THR A 67 6.06 -9.57 -53.81
CA THR A 67 7.12 -9.79 -54.85
C THR A 67 8.14 -8.67 -55.16
N ALA A 68 9.37 -8.94 -55.64
CA ALA A 68 10.32 -10.07 -55.52
C ALA A 68 11.69 -9.67 -56.17
N ALA A 69 12.78 -10.37 -55.82
CA ALA A 69 14.05 -10.54 -56.58
C ALA A 69 14.86 -9.27 -56.99
N ASP A 70 16.08 -9.06 -56.48
CA ASP A 70 17.39 -9.38 -57.12
C ASP A 70 18.13 -8.07 -57.51
N THR A 71 19.47 -7.90 -57.58
CA THR A 71 20.64 -8.74 -57.25
C THR A 71 21.90 -7.87 -56.99
N VAL A 72 22.83 -8.37 -56.15
CA VAL A 72 24.31 -8.35 -56.31
C VAL A 72 25.17 -7.06 -56.23
N ALA A 73 26.36 -7.27 -55.62
CA ALA A 73 27.64 -6.54 -55.69
C ALA A 73 27.86 -5.28 -54.81
N SER A 74 29.05 -4.99 -54.24
CA SER A 74 30.14 -5.77 -53.57
C SER A 74 31.44 -4.95 -53.59
N SER A 75 31.99 -4.59 -52.42
CA SER A 75 33.42 -4.28 -52.17
C SER A 75 33.55 -3.81 -50.71
N SER A 76 34.23 -4.49 -49.76
CA SER A 76 35.70 -4.63 -49.60
C SER A 76 36.41 -3.28 -49.36
N SER A 77 37.31 -3.08 -48.39
CA SER A 77 38.02 -4.03 -47.49
C SER A 77 38.84 -3.30 -46.39
N SER A 78 39.42 -4.08 -45.48
CA SER A 78 40.64 -3.83 -44.67
C SER A 78 40.60 -2.79 -43.52
N GLY A 79 41.27 -3.02 -42.37
CA GLY A 79 41.97 -4.24 -41.92
C GLY A 79 43.07 -3.98 -40.85
N SER A 80 43.46 -5.04 -40.11
CA SER A 80 44.54 -5.10 -39.08
C SER A 80 44.19 -4.44 -37.72
N GLY A 81 44.45 -5.00 -36.53
CA GLY A 81 45.43 -6.02 -36.07
C GLY A 81 46.58 -5.31 -35.31
N SER A 82 47.18 -5.74 -34.19
CA SER A 82 47.07 -6.89 -33.27
C SER A 82 47.85 -6.55 -31.97
N GLY A 83 47.82 -7.24 -30.81
CA GLY A 83 47.13 -8.46 -30.36
C GLY A 83 47.83 -9.08 -29.11
N THR A 84 47.21 -10.10 -28.49
CA THR A 84 47.76 -11.08 -27.51
C THR A 84 48.54 -10.64 -26.26
N ALA A 85 48.08 -11.09 -25.08
CA ALA A 85 48.93 -11.64 -24.02
C ALA A 85 48.19 -12.73 -23.21
N THR A 86 48.84 -13.87 -23.01
CA THR A 86 48.32 -15.06 -22.29
C THR A 86 48.96 -15.20 -20.91
N ALA A 87 48.22 -15.72 -19.92
CA ALA A 87 48.82 -16.37 -18.76
C ALA A 87 47.92 -17.48 -18.20
N SER A 88 48.42 -18.72 -18.24
CA SER A 88 47.82 -19.88 -17.58
C SER A 88 48.57 -20.17 -16.28
N ALA A 89 47.89 -20.63 -15.24
CA ALA A 89 48.50 -21.38 -14.14
C ALA A 89 47.47 -22.33 -13.52
N SER A 90 47.92 -23.52 -13.13
CA SER A 90 47.08 -24.66 -12.75
C SER A 90 47.39 -25.18 -11.34
N THR A 91 46.53 -26.10 -10.88
CA THR A 91 46.83 -27.19 -9.93
C THR A 91 47.33 -26.87 -8.52
N ALA A 92 46.53 -27.25 -7.52
CA ALA A 92 47.01 -28.09 -6.42
C ALA A 92 45.86 -28.94 -5.84
N SER A 93 45.98 -30.26 -5.91
CA SER A 93 45.15 -31.22 -5.18
C SER A 93 45.90 -31.71 -3.95
N SER A 94 45.24 -31.79 -2.79
CA SER A 94 45.74 -32.53 -1.62
C SER A 94 44.57 -33.17 -0.89
N GLY A 95 44.66 -34.48 -0.65
CA GLY A 95 43.70 -35.21 0.17
C GLY A 95 44.38 -35.91 1.34
N TYR A 96 43.65 -36.03 2.46
CA TYR A 96 43.86 -36.95 3.57
C TYR A 96 42.44 -37.36 4.01
N GLY A 97 42.11 -38.64 4.25
CA GLY A 97 42.56 -39.38 5.43
C GLY A 97 41.85 -38.81 6.68
N GLY A 98 40.84 -39.42 7.31
CA GLY A 98 40.39 -40.80 7.28
C GLY A 98 40.80 -41.54 8.55
N TRP A 99 40.11 -41.31 9.67
CA TRP A 99 40.03 -42.26 10.79
C TRP A 99 38.80 -42.01 11.69
N SER A 100 38.52 -42.98 12.55
CA SER A 100 37.30 -43.20 13.33
C SER A 100 37.48 -42.85 14.81
N GLY A 101 36.38 -42.48 15.48
CA GLY A 101 36.27 -42.48 16.94
C GLY A 101 34.86 -42.88 17.36
N SER A 102 34.73 -43.96 18.11
CA SER A 102 33.45 -44.61 18.46
C SER A 102 32.85 -44.06 19.77
N ASN A 103 31.51 -44.19 19.90
CA ASN A 103 30.77 -44.40 21.15
C ASN A 103 30.89 -43.32 22.27
N ASP A 104 29.94 -43.15 23.20
CA ASP A 104 28.93 -44.08 23.73
C ASP A 104 27.74 -43.33 24.36
N THR A 105 26.56 -43.99 24.43
CA THR A 105 25.46 -43.74 25.40
C THR A 105 24.74 -42.35 25.38
N SER A 106 23.49 -42.19 25.84
CA SER A 106 22.56 -43.10 26.53
C SER A 106 21.10 -42.91 26.07
N SER A 107 20.33 -44.00 26.09
CA SER A 107 18.88 -44.00 25.85
C SER A 107 18.10 -43.53 27.07
N SER A 108 16.92 -42.94 26.86
CA SER A 108 15.69 -43.35 27.58
C SER A 108 14.45 -42.73 26.94
N GLU A 109 13.70 -43.55 26.22
CA GLU A 109 12.30 -43.29 25.90
C GLU A 109 11.44 -43.45 27.16
N SER A 110 10.29 -42.78 27.20
CA SER A 110 9.11 -43.36 27.84
C SER A 110 7.85 -42.89 27.11
N ALA A 111 6.96 -43.83 26.80
CA ALA A 111 5.74 -43.60 26.04
C ALA A 111 4.58 -44.37 26.67
N GLY A 112 3.38 -43.75 26.62
CA GLY A 112 2.10 -44.44 26.71
C GLY A 112 1.61 -44.84 28.12
N GLY A 113 0.29 -44.72 28.34
CA GLY A 113 -0.38 -45.23 29.54
C GLY A 113 -1.75 -44.61 29.79
N SER A 114 -2.82 -45.29 29.34
CA SER A 114 -4.22 -44.92 29.59
C SER A 114 -4.78 -45.64 30.83
N SER A 115 -5.55 -44.95 31.68
CA SER A 115 -6.64 -45.56 32.48
C SER A 115 -7.47 -44.56 33.29
N SER A 116 -8.81 -44.69 33.24
CA SER A 116 -9.72 -44.25 34.33
C SER A 116 -9.90 -45.35 35.38
N PRO A 117 -10.41 -45.03 36.58
CA PRO A 117 -11.72 -45.59 36.97
C PRO A 117 -12.62 -44.58 37.71
N ALA A 118 -13.76 -45.05 38.26
CA ALA A 118 -14.91 -44.24 38.70
C ALA A 118 -15.40 -44.54 40.15
N ALA A 119 -16.50 -43.88 40.54
CA ALA A 119 -17.28 -43.93 41.80
C ALA A 119 -16.66 -43.18 43.02
N GLY A 120 -17.44 -42.53 43.90
CA GLY A 120 -18.89 -42.27 43.94
C GLY A 120 -19.29 -41.53 45.23
N GLY A 121 -20.46 -40.88 45.30
CA GLY A 121 -20.93 -40.17 46.51
C GLY A 121 -22.32 -39.51 46.36
N SER A 122 -23.19 -39.69 47.36
CA SER A 122 -24.62 -39.30 47.33
C SER A 122 -24.90 -38.04 48.18
N GLY A 123 -25.95 -37.25 47.88
CA GLY A 123 -26.24 -36.05 48.68
C GLY A 123 -27.44 -35.15 48.33
N SER A 124 -28.67 -35.65 48.47
CA SER A 124 -29.89 -34.87 48.84
C SER A 124 -30.48 -33.82 47.87
N THR A 125 -31.73 -33.43 48.17
CA THR A 125 -32.72 -32.79 47.28
C THR A 125 -33.17 -31.40 47.75
N THR A 126 -33.34 -30.46 46.81
CA THR A 126 -34.36 -29.39 46.87
C THR A 126 -34.62 -28.82 45.47
N PRO A 127 -35.89 -28.69 45.01
CA PRO A 127 -36.18 -28.05 43.73
C PRO A 127 -36.27 -26.52 43.91
N VAL A 128 -35.32 -25.79 43.32
CA VAL A 128 -35.45 -24.34 43.14
C VAL A 128 -36.20 -24.07 41.85
N ALA A 129 -37.25 -23.24 41.91
CA ALA A 129 -38.07 -22.91 40.76
C ALA A 129 -37.23 -22.23 39.66
N ALA A 130 -37.22 -22.81 38.46
CA ALA A 130 -36.51 -22.24 37.32
C ALA A 130 -37.24 -20.98 36.82
N VAL A 131 -36.61 -19.83 37.00
CA VAL A 131 -36.94 -18.61 36.23
C VAL A 131 -36.53 -18.89 34.79
N THR A 132 -37.52 -18.99 33.90
CA THR A 132 -37.28 -19.08 32.46
C THR A 132 -36.82 -17.73 31.93
N SER A 133 -35.51 -17.49 31.96
CA SER A 133 -34.87 -16.41 31.20
C SER A 133 -35.20 -16.57 29.71
N GLY A 134 -35.71 -15.50 29.09
CA GLY A 134 -36.21 -15.54 27.73
C GLY A 134 -35.14 -15.98 26.72
N THR A 135 -35.53 -16.89 25.83
CA THR A 135 -34.75 -17.23 24.64
C THR A 135 -34.56 -16.00 23.76
N GLY A 136 -33.32 -15.68 23.41
CA GLY A 136 -33.03 -14.62 22.46
C GLY A 136 -33.58 -14.96 21.08
N ASN A 137 -34.65 -14.27 20.67
CA ASN A 137 -35.16 -14.37 19.31
C ASN A 137 -34.11 -13.78 18.35
N SER A 138 -33.43 -14.65 17.61
CA SER A 138 -32.85 -14.24 16.33
C SER A 138 -34.01 -13.89 15.38
N PRO A 139 -33.97 -12.75 14.67
CA PRO A 139 -35.04 -12.37 13.75
C PRO A 139 -35.19 -13.39 12.61
N PRO A 140 -36.41 -13.59 12.08
CA PRO A 140 -36.65 -14.55 11.00
C PRO A 140 -35.91 -14.12 9.71
N PRO A 141 -35.53 -15.08 8.83
CA PRO A 141 -34.61 -14.83 7.71
C PRO A 141 -35.02 -13.68 6.80
N ALA A 142 -36.32 -13.52 6.51
CA ALA A 142 -36.83 -12.42 5.67
C ALA A 142 -36.56 -11.01 6.25
N VAL A 143 -36.45 -10.88 7.58
CA VAL A 143 -36.08 -9.60 8.21
C VAL A 143 -34.57 -9.34 8.04
N THR A 144 -33.75 -10.38 8.15
CA THR A 144 -32.29 -10.28 7.94
C THR A 144 -31.96 -9.97 6.47
N GLU A 145 -32.68 -10.55 5.52
CA GLU A 145 -32.57 -10.25 4.08
C GLU A 145 -32.91 -8.78 3.79
N GLY A 146 -34.08 -8.30 4.26
CA GLY A 146 -34.50 -6.90 4.06
C GLY A 146 -33.55 -5.86 4.68
N VAL A 147 -32.97 -6.15 5.85
CA VAL A 147 -31.93 -5.31 6.47
C VAL A 147 -30.64 -5.30 5.63
N THR A 148 -30.25 -6.44 5.05
CA THR A 148 -29.07 -6.54 4.19
C THR A 148 -29.26 -5.76 2.89
N GLU A 149 -30.44 -5.84 2.27
CA GLU A 149 -30.77 -5.04 1.08
C GLU A 149 -30.77 -3.54 1.38
N LEU A 150 -31.35 -3.11 2.51
CA LEU A 150 -31.35 -1.71 2.94
C LEU A 150 -29.91 -1.18 3.12
N SER A 151 -29.07 -1.89 3.87
CA SER A 151 -27.65 -1.55 4.01
C SER A 151 -26.91 -1.51 2.67
N THR A 152 -27.27 -2.36 1.72
CA THR A 152 -26.70 -2.36 0.36
C THR A 152 -27.08 -1.10 -0.41
N ARG A 153 -28.35 -0.67 -0.35
CA ARG A 153 -28.81 0.58 -0.99
C ARG A 153 -28.16 1.80 -0.36
N VAL A 154 -28.10 1.89 0.97
CA VAL A 154 -27.42 3.01 1.67
C VAL A 154 -25.93 3.07 1.33
N ALA A 155 -25.23 1.93 1.30
CA ALA A 155 -23.83 1.91 0.85
C ALA A 155 -23.67 2.44 -0.58
N ALA A 156 -24.60 2.14 -1.49
CA ALA A 156 -24.61 2.67 -2.86
C ALA A 156 -24.88 4.19 -2.90
N ILE A 157 -25.81 4.69 -2.09
CA ILE A 157 -26.14 6.13 -1.98
C ILE A 157 -24.93 6.92 -1.49
N LEU A 158 -24.31 6.49 -0.38
CA LEU A 158 -23.11 7.14 0.19
C LEU A 158 -21.94 7.10 -0.80
N LYS A 159 -21.80 6.02 -1.56
CA LYS A 159 -20.80 5.89 -2.63
C LYS A 159 -21.07 6.83 -3.83
N LYS A 160 -22.33 7.04 -4.21
CA LYS A 160 -22.74 7.91 -5.32
C LYS A 160 -22.61 9.40 -4.98
N HIS A 161 -23.11 9.82 -3.82
CA HIS A 161 -23.26 11.24 -3.48
C HIS A 161 -22.14 11.80 -2.60
N CYS A 162 -21.49 10.98 -1.77
CA CYS A 162 -20.61 11.47 -0.69
C CYS A 162 -19.14 11.06 -0.85
N PHE A 163 -18.85 9.89 -1.44
CA PHE A 163 -17.52 9.26 -1.39
C PHE A 163 -16.41 10.02 -2.15
N ASP A 164 -16.74 10.76 -3.21
CA ASP A 164 -15.76 11.59 -3.93
C ASP A 164 -15.03 12.53 -2.98
N CYS A 165 -15.77 13.34 -2.22
CA CYS A 165 -15.17 14.33 -1.31
C CYS A 165 -14.82 13.73 0.06
N HIS A 166 -15.65 12.82 0.57
CA HIS A 166 -15.50 12.17 1.88
C HIS A 166 -14.96 10.73 1.75
N GLY A 167 -13.89 10.58 0.97
CA GLY A 167 -13.23 9.29 0.77
C GLY A 167 -12.05 9.39 -0.21
N LEU A 168 -12.31 9.81 -1.45
CA LEU A 168 -11.28 9.90 -2.50
C LEU A 168 -10.42 11.17 -2.38
N GLU A 169 -11.05 12.35 -2.31
CA GLU A 169 -10.37 13.64 -2.23
C GLU A 169 -9.95 14.03 -0.80
N GLN A 170 -10.42 13.32 0.23
CA GLN A 170 -10.15 13.57 1.65
C GLN A 170 -10.40 15.04 2.06
N LYS A 171 -11.51 15.64 1.61
CA LYS A 171 -11.92 17.02 1.98
C LYS A 171 -12.14 17.19 3.49
N VAL A 172 -12.42 16.08 4.17
CA VAL A 172 -12.30 15.93 5.62
C VAL A 172 -11.25 14.84 5.84
N GLU A 173 -10.15 15.19 6.50
CA GLU A 173 -9.03 14.26 6.72
C GLU A 173 -9.46 13.05 7.55
N ASN A 174 -9.04 11.86 7.13
CA ASN A 174 -9.32 10.58 7.80
C ASN A 174 -10.82 10.26 7.92
N PHE A 175 -11.65 10.82 7.03
CA PHE A 175 -13.08 10.47 6.95
C PHE A 175 -13.40 9.76 5.62
N ILE A 176 -13.82 8.49 5.74
CA ILE A 176 -14.27 7.65 4.64
C ILE A 176 -15.74 7.31 4.90
N VAL A 177 -16.65 7.99 4.20
CA VAL A 177 -18.11 7.86 4.39
C VAL A 177 -18.68 6.47 4.08
N THR A 178 -17.92 5.63 3.35
CA THR A 178 -18.31 4.23 3.07
C THR A 178 -17.72 3.23 4.06
N ASP A 179 -16.98 3.68 5.09
CA ASP A 179 -16.47 2.81 6.15
C ASP A 179 -17.47 2.78 7.31
N HIS A 180 -18.17 1.64 7.44
CA HIS A 180 -19.17 1.43 8.47
C HIS A 180 -18.62 1.56 9.90
N GLY A 181 -17.41 1.03 10.12
CA GLY A 181 -16.77 1.03 11.43
C GLY A 181 -16.40 2.44 11.88
N LEU A 182 -16.00 3.29 10.92
CA LEU A 182 -15.69 4.70 11.12
C LEU A 182 -16.94 5.57 11.29
N LEU A 183 -18.03 5.30 10.56
CA LEU A 183 -19.30 6.02 10.71
C LEU A 183 -19.85 5.91 12.14
N LEU A 184 -19.87 4.70 12.69
CA LEU A 184 -20.43 4.39 14.01
C LEU A 184 -19.41 4.55 15.17
N ASP A 185 -18.14 4.86 14.85
CA ASP A 185 -17.00 4.81 15.79
C ASP A 185 -16.98 3.51 16.61
N THR A 186 -16.95 2.37 15.92
CA THR A 186 -16.91 1.03 16.55
C THR A 186 -15.65 0.78 17.37
N ALA A 187 -14.62 1.61 17.20
CA ALA A 187 -13.40 1.63 18.00
C ALA A 187 -13.52 2.42 19.32
N GLY A 188 -14.60 3.20 19.52
CA GLY A 188 -14.82 4.00 20.74
C GLY A 188 -13.82 5.15 20.92
N THR A 189 -13.38 5.76 19.83
CA THR A 189 -12.39 6.85 19.81
C THR A 189 -13.00 8.24 19.98
N ARG A 190 -14.33 8.36 19.90
CA ARG A 190 -15.08 9.62 19.95
C ARG A 190 -16.17 9.62 21.04
N PRO A 191 -16.48 10.78 21.64
CA PRO A 191 -17.74 11.00 22.34
C PRO A 191 -18.95 10.58 21.50
N ALA A 192 -20.04 10.15 22.14
CA ALA A 192 -21.21 9.63 21.43
C ALA A 192 -21.89 10.70 20.55
N ASP A 193 -21.83 11.95 20.99
CA ASP A 193 -22.27 13.18 20.32
C ASP A 193 -21.32 13.69 19.21
N GLU A 194 -20.12 13.11 19.08
CA GLU A 194 -19.16 13.40 17.99
C GLU A 194 -19.09 12.28 16.93
N ARG A 195 -20.00 11.30 16.99
CA ARG A 195 -20.10 10.21 16.01
C ARG A 195 -20.79 10.69 14.73
N TYR A 196 -20.34 10.18 13.59
CA TYR A 196 -20.98 10.50 12.31
C TYR A 196 -22.37 9.86 12.20
N VAL A 197 -22.55 8.66 12.76
CA VAL A 197 -23.83 7.95 12.88
C VAL A 197 -23.96 7.41 14.30
N VAL A 198 -25.10 7.69 14.93
CA VAL A 198 -25.53 7.09 16.19
C VAL A 198 -26.64 6.07 15.88
N ALA A 199 -26.31 4.79 16.01
CA ALA A 199 -27.23 3.70 15.67
C ALA A 199 -28.53 3.80 16.52
N GLY A 200 -29.68 3.89 15.85
CA GLY A 200 -30.99 4.07 16.47
C GLY A 200 -31.38 5.51 16.82
N ASP A 201 -30.47 6.49 16.68
CA ASP A 201 -30.74 7.91 16.94
C ASP A 201 -30.45 8.75 15.69
N LEU A 202 -31.54 9.14 15.02
CA LEU A 202 -31.48 9.90 13.79
C LEU A 202 -31.00 11.35 14.02
N GLU A 203 -31.47 11.99 15.08
CA GLU A 203 -31.20 13.42 15.32
C GLU A 203 -29.81 13.64 15.93
N ALA A 204 -29.27 12.66 16.67
CA ALA A 204 -27.87 12.65 17.10
C ALA A 204 -26.87 12.30 15.98
N SER A 205 -27.33 11.80 14.83
CA SER A 205 -26.46 11.40 13.71
C SER A 205 -26.07 12.59 12.83
N VAL A 206 -24.81 13.04 12.91
CA VAL A 206 -24.26 14.15 12.09
C VAL A 206 -24.46 13.92 10.58
N LEU A 207 -24.38 12.67 10.12
CA LEU A 207 -24.65 12.29 8.72
C LEU A 207 -26.08 12.67 8.31
N TRP A 208 -27.06 12.46 9.20
CA TRP A 208 -28.45 12.86 8.95
C TRP A 208 -28.62 14.38 9.01
N GLN A 209 -28.14 15.02 10.08
CA GLN A 209 -28.24 16.48 10.29
C GLN A 209 -27.83 17.29 9.05
N ARG A 210 -26.75 16.85 8.37
CA ARG A 210 -26.20 17.50 7.17
C ARG A 210 -26.85 17.11 5.84
N SER A 211 -27.57 15.99 5.76
CA SER A 211 -28.17 15.52 4.50
C SER A 211 -29.70 15.65 4.46
N GLY A 212 -30.38 15.08 5.46
CA GLY A 212 -31.84 15.05 5.56
C GLY A 212 -32.44 15.86 6.71
N GLY A 213 -31.61 16.30 7.67
CA GLY A 213 -32.00 17.02 8.88
C GLY A 213 -32.11 18.54 8.67
N GLU A 214 -31.63 19.32 9.64
CA GLU A 214 -31.77 20.78 9.65
C GLU A 214 -30.86 21.50 8.63
N PHE A 215 -29.59 21.11 8.52
CA PHE A 215 -28.60 21.87 7.75
C PHE A 215 -28.71 21.64 6.24
N ARG A 216 -28.92 20.38 5.83
CA ARG A 216 -29.07 19.95 4.42
C ARG A 216 -28.01 20.52 3.47
N ASP A 217 -26.79 20.67 3.98
CA ASP A 217 -25.64 21.26 3.29
C ASP A 217 -24.73 20.21 2.62
N MET A 218 -25.14 18.94 2.65
CA MET A 218 -24.45 17.81 2.03
C MET A 218 -25.42 16.95 1.20
N PRO A 219 -25.14 16.70 -0.09
CA PRO A 219 -24.01 17.20 -0.88
C PRO A 219 -24.03 18.73 -1.09
N PRO A 220 -22.89 19.35 -1.45
CA PRO A 220 -22.85 20.77 -1.84
C PRO A 220 -23.84 21.10 -2.96
N GLU A 221 -24.33 22.33 -3.02
CA GLU A 221 -25.39 22.76 -3.96
C GLU A 221 -25.03 22.48 -5.44
N GLU A 222 -23.74 22.46 -5.80
CA GLU A 222 -23.26 22.18 -7.15
C GLU A 222 -23.24 20.68 -7.51
N ARG A 223 -23.59 19.78 -6.58
CA ARG A 223 -23.66 18.32 -6.78
C ARG A 223 -25.10 17.81 -6.84
N GLU A 224 -25.26 16.62 -7.42
CA GLU A 224 -26.54 15.89 -7.43
C GLU A 224 -27.02 15.64 -5.99
N GLN A 225 -28.16 16.22 -5.64
CA GLN A 225 -28.79 16.10 -4.32
C GLN A 225 -29.49 14.75 -4.15
N LEU A 226 -29.66 14.29 -2.90
CA LEU A 226 -30.37 13.05 -2.62
C LEU A 226 -31.87 13.21 -2.91
N THR A 227 -32.44 12.18 -3.53
CA THR A 227 -33.89 12.06 -3.69
C THR A 227 -34.58 11.75 -2.35
N ALA A 228 -35.89 11.99 -2.28
CA ALA A 228 -36.69 11.67 -1.10
C ALA A 228 -36.65 10.16 -0.74
N ALA A 229 -36.48 9.28 -1.73
CA ALA A 229 -36.34 7.85 -1.52
C ALA A 229 -34.97 7.48 -0.91
N GLU A 230 -33.89 8.09 -1.40
CA GLU A 230 -32.53 7.89 -0.87
C GLU A 230 -32.39 8.43 0.56
N LEU A 231 -33.03 9.58 0.86
CA LEU A 231 -33.15 10.09 2.23
C LEU A 231 -33.98 9.17 3.14
N ALA A 232 -35.05 8.55 2.63
CA ALA A 232 -35.84 7.59 3.40
C ALA A 232 -35.02 6.31 3.72
N ASP A 233 -34.28 5.77 2.75
CA ASP A 233 -33.38 4.63 2.98
C ASP A 233 -32.31 4.95 4.04
N ILE A 234 -31.66 6.12 3.98
CA ILE A 234 -30.69 6.54 5.02
C ILE A 234 -31.36 6.66 6.39
N ARG A 235 -32.52 7.33 6.46
CA ARG A 235 -33.28 7.49 7.70
C ARG A 235 -33.60 6.13 8.33
N THR A 236 -34.25 5.25 7.58
CA THR A 236 -34.67 3.93 8.08
C THR A 236 -33.46 3.09 8.45
N TRP A 237 -32.35 3.17 7.72
CA TRP A 237 -31.11 2.49 8.08
C TRP A 237 -30.56 2.96 9.43
N ILE A 238 -30.50 4.26 9.70
CA ILE A 238 -30.07 4.79 11.02
C ILE A 238 -31.04 4.36 12.12
N GLU A 239 -32.34 4.59 11.93
CA GLU A 239 -33.41 4.27 12.89
C GLU A 239 -33.46 2.76 13.23
N THR A 240 -33.14 1.88 12.28
CA THR A 240 -33.09 0.41 12.48
C THR A 240 -31.74 -0.09 13.04
N GLY A 241 -30.89 0.79 13.54
CA GLY A 241 -29.64 0.44 14.22
C GLY A 241 -28.40 0.47 13.33
N ALA A 242 -28.47 1.10 12.15
CA ALA A 242 -27.37 1.30 11.21
C ALA A 242 -26.61 0.00 10.93
N ALA A 243 -27.31 -1.03 10.46
CA ALA A 243 -26.75 -2.36 10.23
C ALA A 243 -25.51 -2.32 9.29
N PRO A 244 -24.53 -3.22 9.45
CA PRO A 244 -23.32 -3.23 8.62
C PRO A 244 -23.63 -3.17 7.12
N PHE A 245 -22.82 -2.41 6.38
CA PHE A 245 -22.79 -2.56 4.93
C PHE A 245 -22.37 -3.99 4.58
N PRO A 246 -22.89 -4.58 3.48
CA PRO A 246 -22.40 -5.87 3.03
C PRO A 246 -20.89 -5.78 2.84
N THR A 247 -20.13 -6.53 3.64
CA THR A 247 -18.70 -6.68 3.37
C THR A 247 -18.57 -7.31 1.99
N GLU A 248 -17.62 -6.80 1.17
CA GLU A 248 -17.09 -7.61 0.07
C GLU A 248 -16.83 -9.01 0.63
N GLY A 249 -17.44 -10.02 0.02
CA GLY A 249 -17.57 -11.35 0.63
C GLY A 249 -16.20 -11.96 0.96
N ILE A 250 -16.20 -13.06 1.72
CA ILE A 250 -14.97 -13.81 2.02
C ILE A 250 -14.21 -14.01 0.71
N ARG A 251 -13.08 -13.32 0.53
CA ARG A 251 -12.30 -13.47 -0.68
C ARG A 251 -11.75 -14.87 -0.71
N GLU A 252 -11.88 -15.49 -1.87
CA GLU A 252 -11.16 -16.71 -2.17
C GLU A 252 -9.65 -16.43 -2.00
N GLN A 253 -9.02 -17.15 -1.07
CA GLN A 253 -7.59 -17.02 -0.87
C GLN A 253 -6.85 -17.54 -2.10
N MET A 254 -5.93 -16.73 -2.61
CA MET A 254 -5.03 -17.17 -3.67
C MET A 254 -3.89 -17.98 -3.02
N PRO A 255 -3.72 -19.27 -3.34
CA PRO A 255 -2.65 -20.08 -2.77
C PRO A 255 -1.29 -19.57 -3.28
N ARG A 256 -0.25 -19.63 -2.44
CA ARG A 256 1.10 -19.16 -2.79
C ARG A 256 1.67 -19.84 -4.05
N MET A 257 1.24 -21.07 -4.33
CA MET A 257 1.56 -21.80 -5.57
C MET A 257 1.15 -21.02 -6.83
N GLU A 258 0.00 -20.34 -6.82
CA GLU A 258 -0.54 -19.61 -7.97
C GLU A 258 0.32 -18.39 -8.31
N LEU A 259 0.79 -17.64 -7.30
CA LEU A 259 1.76 -16.55 -7.48
C LEU A 259 3.01 -17.03 -8.22
N TRP A 260 3.62 -18.13 -7.77
CA TRP A 260 4.86 -18.62 -8.39
C TRP A 260 4.64 -19.24 -9.78
N ARG A 261 3.43 -19.77 -10.06
CA ARG A 261 3.04 -20.18 -11.42
C ARG A 261 2.95 -18.97 -12.34
N LEU A 262 2.25 -17.91 -11.94
CA LEU A 262 2.17 -16.67 -12.74
C LEU A 262 3.57 -16.10 -13.07
N VAL A 263 4.48 -16.07 -12.08
CA VAL A 263 5.85 -15.58 -12.30
C VAL A 263 6.65 -16.50 -13.23
N ARG A 264 6.57 -17.82 -13.07
CA ARG A 264 7.21 -18.79 -13.97
C ARG A 264 6.66 -18.65 -15.40
N ASP A 265 5.35 -18.59 -15.54
CA ASP A 265 4.67 -18.62 -16.84
C ASP A 265 4.93 -17.33 -17.62
N ASP A 266 5.06 -16.19 -16.93
CA ASP A 266 5.54 -14.92 -17.51
C ASP A 266 7.01 -14.98 -17.94
N LEU A 267 7.91 -15.51 -17.10
CA LEU A 267 9.33 -15.70 -17.44
C LEU A 267 9.52 -16.66 -18.63
N ASN A 268 8.71 -17.73 -18.73
CA ASN A 268 8.77 -18.68 -19.84
C ASN A 268 8.22 -18.08 -21.15
N GLN A 269 7.29 -17.13 -21.09
CA GLN A 269 6.81 -16.37 -22.25
C GLN A 269 7.76 -15.25 -22.68
N ALA A 270 8.61 -14.76 -21.77
CA ALA A 270 9.61 -13.74 -22.06
C ALA A 270 10.81 -14.28 -22.85
N ASP A 271 11.39 -13.42 -23.68
CA ASP A 271 12.67 -13.65 -24.35
C ASP A 271 13.79 -13.89 -23.33
N GLU A 272 14.71 -14.80 -23.64
CA GLU A 272 15.76 -15.24 -22.69
C GLU A 272 16.64 -14.09 -22.19
N ALA A 273 16.92 -13.11 -23.04
CA ALA A 273 17.68 -11.91 -22.69
C ALA A 273 16.96 -11.00 -21.66
N ASP A 274 15.63 -11.04 -21.62
CA ASP A 274 14.81 -10.15 -20.80
C ASP A 274 14.53 -10.72 -19.40
N ARG A 275 14.47 -12.05 -19.26
CA ARG A 275 14.17 -12.75 -17.99
C ARG A 275 15.02 -12.27 -16.81
N SER A 276 16.31 -12.00 -17.05
CA SER A 276 17.26 -11.53 -16.03
C SER A 276 16.97 -10.11 -15.53
N HIS A 277 16.20 -9.31 -16.28
CA HIS A 277 15.80 -7.94 -15.96
C HIS A 277 14.41 -7.86 -15.31
N TYR A 278 13.56 -8.89 -15.45
CA TYR A 278 12.21 -8.89 -14.92
C TYR A 278 12.16 -9.14 -13.41
N ARG A 279 11.45 -8.30 -12.68
CA ARG A 279 11.23 -8.40 -11.22
C ARG A 279 9.77 -8.16 -10.87
N TYR A 280 9.34 -8.64 -9.71
CA TYR A 280 7.93 -8.74 -9.39
C TYR A 280 7.61 -8.17 -8.01
N PHE A 281 6.52 -7.42 -7.92
CA PHE A 281 5.90 -7.03 -6.67
C PHE A 281 4.60 -7.78 -6.48
N SER A 282 4.32 -8.25 -5.26
CA SER A 282 3.09 -8.98 -4.95
C SER A 282 2.23 -8.31 -3.89
N PHE A 283 0.91 -8.35 -4.12
CA PHE A 283 -0.15 -7.98 -3.18
C PHE A 283 -0.81 -9.21 -2.54
N LEU A 284 -0.28 -10.43 -2.74
CA LEU A 284 -0.88 -11.68 -2.26
C LEU A 284 -1.16 -11.66 -0.74
N ASN A 285 -0.28 -11.04 0.04
CA ASN A 285 -0.47 -10.87 1.47
C ASN A 285 -1.65 -9.96 1.79
N LEU A 286 -1.84 -8.83 1.09
CA LEU A 286 -2.99 -7.95 1.31
C LEU A 286 -4.31 -8.61 0.89
N HIS A 287 -4.28 -9.37 -0.21
CA HIS A 287 -5.45 -10.10 -0.71
C HIS A 287 -5.90 -11.20 0.25
N ASN A 288 -4.95 -11.97 0.79
CA ASN A 288 -5.24 -13.05 1.74
C ASN A 288 -5.46 -12.55 3.20
N ASP A 289 -5.14 -11.29 3.51
CA ASP A 289 -5.41 -10.63 4.80
C ASP A 289 -6.80 -9.94 4.79
N SER A 290 -7.80 -10.68 4.33
CA SER A 290 -9.21 -10.26 4.32
C SER A 290 -10.02 -11.07 5.34
N PHE A 291 -10.32 -10.46 6.50
CA PHE A 291 -11.25 -10.81 7.60
C PHE A 291 -11.42 -12.28 8.06
N ALA A 292 -11.59 -13.26 7.17
CA ALA A 292 -11.85 -14.67 7.45
C ALA A 292 -10.72 -15.43 8.18
N THR A 293 -9.54 -14.82 8.36
CA THR A 293 -8.35 -15.46 8.94
C THR A 293 -8.08 -15.14 10.41
N GLN A 294 -8.72 -14.13 11.03
CA GLN A 294 -8.54 -13.85 12.46
C GLN A 294 -9.84 -13.55 13.21
N ILE A 295 -10.23 -14.53 14.01
CA ILE A 295 -11.29 -14.47 15.02
C ILE A 295 -11.12 -13.22 15.91
N GLY A 296 -12.07 -12.29 15.82
CA GLY A 296 -12.31 -11.27 16.85
C GLY A 296 -11.23 -10.20 17.04
N ARG A 297 -10.36 -9.93 16.06
CA ARG A 297 -9.42 -8.79 16.12
C ARG A 297 -9.69 -7.79 15.01
N ASN A 298 -9.92 -6.54 15.41
CA ASN A 298 -10.15 -5.41 14.52
C ASN A 298 -8.82 -4.98 13.85
N ARG A 299 -8.37 -5.77 12.87
CA ARG A 299 -7.21 -5.50 12.00
C ARG A 299 -7.65 -5.60 10.55
N GLY A 300 -7.11 -4.72 9.72
CA GLY A 300 -7.71 -4.28 8.46
C GLY A 300 -8.21 -5.38 7.54
N ASN A 301 -9.45 -5.24 7.08
CA ASN A 301 -9.94 -5.94 5.90
C ASN A 301 -9.61 -5.07 4.67
N TYR A 302 -8.58 -5.41 3.90
CA TYR A 302 -8.29 -4.69 2.67
C TYR A 302 -9.41 -4.93 1.65
N SER A 303 -10.09 -3.87 1.18
CA SER A 303 -11.08 -3.96 0.11
C SER A 303 -10.43 -4.10 -1.28
N ASP A 304 -11.18 -4.49 -2.32
CA ASP A 304 -10.70 -4.51 -3.70
C ASP A 304 -10.28 -3.10 -4.14
N ARG A 305 -10.93 -2.07 -3.57
CA ARG A 305 -10.53 -0.67 -3.72
C ARG A 305 -9.15 -0.44 -3.12
N ASP A 306 -8.85 -0.97 -1.95
CA ASP A 306 -7.56 -0.73 -1.28
C ASP A 306 -6.42 -1.48 -1.99
N ILE A 307 -6.69 -2.66 -2.57
CA ILE A 307 -5.75 -3.35 -3.48
C ILE A 307 -5.53 -2.53 -4.76
N ARG A 308 -6.59 -1.97 -5.38
CA ARG A 308 -6.45 -1.04 -6.53
C ARG A 308 -5.64 0.21 -6.19
N LEU A 309 -5.86 0.80 -5.01
CA LEU A 309 -5.10 1.95 -4.52
C LEU A 309 -3.62 1.57 -4.27
N ALA A 310 -3.36 0.38 -3.73
CA ALA A 310 -2.01 -0.13 -3.54
C ALA A 310 -1.29 -0.38 -4.88
N ARG A 311 -1.99 -0.87 -5.92
CA ARG A 311 -1.44 -0.93 -7.31
C ARG A 311 -1.07 0.45 -7.85
N ALA A 312 -1.95 1.44 -7.67
CA ALA A 312 -1.68 2.81 -8.09
C ALA A 312 -0.51 3.44 -7.31
N ALA A 313 -0.42 3.18 -6.00
CA ALA A 313 0.68 3.63 -5.15
C ALA A 313 2.02 2.99 -5.57
N LEU A 314 2.06 1.69 -5.85
CA LEU A 314 3.24 1.01 -6.41
C LEU A 314 3.67 1.67 -7.72
N SER A 315 2.75 1.80 -8.69
CA SER A 315 3.03 2.41 -9.99
C SER A 315 3.56 3.84 -9.86
N LYS A 316 2.99 4.64 -8.96
CA LYS A 316 3.49 6.00 -8.68
C LYS A 316 4.88 5.97 -8.08
N LEU A 317 5.12 5.08 -7.12
CA LEU A 317 6.38 5.02 -6.37
C LEU A 317 7.56 4.56 -7.22
N VAL A 318 7.43 3.48 -8.01
CA VAL A 318 8.52 2.99 -8.87
C VAL A 318 8.96 4.05 -9.88
N ASN A 319 8.01 4.81 -10.43
CA ASN A 319 8.31 5.93 -11.35
C ASN A 319 8.91 7.14 -10.62
N SER A 320 8.48 7.45 -9.39
CA SER A 320 9.09 8.53 -8.60
C SER A 320 10.50 8.20 -8.09
N LEU A 321 10.89 6.93 -8.14
CA LEU A 321 12.22 6.40 -7.80
C LEU A 321 13.02 6.03 -9.07
N SER A 322 12.58 6.50 -10.23
CA SER A 322 13.22 6.22 -11.52
C SER A 322 14.10 7.39 -11.96
N TYR A 323 15.18 7.06 -12.68
CA TYR A 323 15.99 8.02 -13.43
C TYR A 323 15.54 8.19 -14.89
N MET A 324 14.52 7.45 -15.34
CA MET A 324 14.07 7.46 -16.72
C MET A 324 13.02 8.55 -16.95
N PRO A 325 13.05 9.27 -18.10
CA PRO A 325 12.13 10.36 -18.37
C PRO A 325 10.72 9.89 -18.75
N ALA A 326 10.56 8.63 -19.16
CA ALA A 326 9.29 8.01 -19.49
C ALA A 326 8.73 7.27 -18.27
N ALA A 327 7.49 7.56 -17.90
CA ALA A 327 6.80 6.82 -16.85
C ALA A 327 6.25 5.49 -17.41
N VAL A 328 6.63 4.37 -16.82
CA VAL A 328 6.20 3.02 -17.21
C VAL A 328 5.37 2.41 -16.09
N ALA A 329 4.18 1.89 -16.40
CA ALA A 329 3.34 1.21 -15.43
C ALA A 329 3.79 -0.26 -15.27
N PRO A 330 3.89 -0.80 -14.04
CA PRO A 330 4.10 -2.22 -13.83
C PRO A 330 3.02 -3.07 -14.54
N VAL A 331 3.42 -4.16 -15.19
CA VAL A 331 2.52 -5.04 -15.95
C VAL A 331 1.80 -6.00 -14.97
N PRO A 332 0.47 -6.01 -14.90
CA PRO A 332 -0.27 -6.92 -14.04
C PRO A 332 -0.29 -8.34 -14.61
N LEU A 333 -0.11 -9.35 -13.75
CA LEU A 333 -0.22 -10.77 -14.11
C LEU A 333 -1.46 -11.41 -13.47
N GLY A 334 -2.16 -12.22 -14.27
CA GLY A 334 -3.37 -12.96 -13.90
C GLY A 334 -4.60 -12.07 -13.69
N ASP A 335 -5.79 -12.67 -13.73
CA ASP A 335 -7.08 -11.95 -13.70
C ASP A 335 -7.26 -11.12 -12.42
N ARG A 336 -6.75 -11.62 -11.29
CA ARG A 336 -6.78 -10.92 -9.99
C ARG A 336 -5.79 -9.74 -9.92
N GLN A 337 -4.81 -9.67 -10.82
CA GLN A 337 -3.77 -8.63 -10.90
C GLN A 337 -3.03 -8.43 -9.55
N LEU A 338 -2.64 -9.54 -8.91
CA LEU A 338 -1.99 -9.55 -7.58
C LEU A 338 -0.46 -9.67 -7.64
N VAL A 339 0.08 -9.85 -8.84
CA VAL A 339 1.52 -9.82 -9.13
C VAL A 339 1.74 -8.77 -10.22
N MET A 340 2.70 -7.88 -9.99
CA MET A 340 3.04 -6.78 -10.89
C MET A 340 4.50 -6.93 -11.32
N ARG A 341 4.72 -7.12 -12.62
CA ARG A 341 6.04 -7.21 -13.23
C ARG A 341 6.59 -5.81 -13.51
N ILE A 342 7.87 -5.61 -13.26
CA ILE A 342 8.67 -4.48 -13.74
C ILE A 342 9.87 -5.02 -14.51
N ASP A 343 10.31 -4.29 -15.53
CA ASP A 343 11.63 -4.46 -16.12
C ASP A 343 12.59 -3.45 -15.48
N LEU A 344 13.72 -3.89 -14.92
CA LEU A 344 14.68 -2.98 -14.28
C LEU A 344 15.29 -1.94 -15.25
N ARG A 345 15.27 -2.19 -16.56
CA ARG A 345 15.77 -1.27 -17.60
C ARG A 345 14.87 -0.05 -17.73
N ASP A 346 13.55 -0.25 -17.71
CA ASP A 346 12.53 0.81 -17.82
C ASP A 346 12.62 1.88 -16.72
N TYR A 347 13.23 1.54 -15.57
CA TYR A 347 13.38 2.45 -14.45
C TYR A 347 14.81 2.98 -14.25
N GLY A 348 15.78 2.52 -15.04
CA GLY A 348 17.20 2.87 -14.88
C GLY A 348 17.87 2.16 -13.68
N TRP A 349 17.35 1.00 -13.28
CA TRP A 349 17.66 0.35 -12.00
C TRP A 349 18.75 -0.72 -12.07
N VAL A 350 19.17 -1.11 -13.27
CA VAL A 350 20.19 -2.15 -13.52
C VAL A 350 21.56 -1.72 -12.98
N ASP A 351 22.12 -0.62 -13.48
CA ASP A 351 23.47 -0.17 -13.14
C ASP A 351 23.57 0.29 -11.67
N LEU A 352 22.51 0.93 -11.17
CA LEU A 352 22.37 1.33 -9.76
C LEU A 352 22.14 0.16 -8.80
N LYS A 353 21.96 -1.06 -9.33
CA LYS A 353 21.67 -2.31 -8.60
C LYS A 353 20.54 -2.17 -7.59
N VAL A 354 19.50 -1.41 -7.94
CA VAL A 354 18.40 -1.05 -7.02
C VAL A 354 17.74 -2.29 -6.44
N TRP A 355 17.51 -3.33 -7.26
CA TRP A 355 16.90 -4.56 -6.77
C TRP A 355 17.73 -5.28 -5.70
N ALA A 356 19.06 -5.29 -5.82
CA ALA A 356 19.93 -5.90 -4.80
C ALA A 356 19.86 -5.14 -3.47
N LYS A 357 19.85 -3.80 -3.52
CA LYS A 357 19.63 -2.94 -2.34
C LYS A 357 18.26 -3.17 -1.69
N LEU A 358 17.22 -3.37 -2.50
CA LEU A 358 15.88 -3.74 -2.01
C LEU A 358 15.90 -5.12 -1.34
N GLN A 359 16.56 -6.12 -1.92
CA GLN A 359 16.70 -7.47 -1.35
C GLN A 359 17.45 -7.45 -0.01
N GLU A 360 18.51 -6.66 0.11
CA GLU A 360 19.28 -6.48 1.36
C GLU A 360 18.43 -5.88 2.49
N ALA A 361 17.58 -4.90 2.16
CA ALA A 361 16.68 -4.27 3.12
C ALA A 361 15.41 -5.08 3.45
N TYR A 362 15.17 -6.21 2.76
CA TYR A 362 13.87 -6.90 2.78
C TYR A 362 13.73 -7.94 3.92
N PRO A 363 12.89 -7.70 4.94
CA PRO A 363 12.83 -8.57 6.13
C PRO A 363 12.03 -9.86 5.91
N TYR A 364 11.31 -10.00 4.79
CA TYR A 364 10.43 -11.14 4.51
C TYR A 364 11.02 -12.16 3.50
N GLY A 365 12.33 -12.13 3.29
CA GLY A 365 13.06 -13.00 2.36
C GLY A 365 13.15 -14.47 2.81
N ILE A 366 12.01 -15.16 2.91
CA ILE A 366 11.96 -16.59 3.26
C ILE A 366 12.47 -17.42 2.08
N ARG A 367 13.53 -18.22 2.30
CA ARG A 367 14.02 -19.20 1.32
C ARG A 367 13.01 -20.34 1.11
N LEU A 368 12.11 -20.18 0.15
CA LEU A 368 11.16 -21.23 -0.24
C LEU A 368 11.83 -22.43 -0.95
N THR A 369 13.10 -22.31 -1.33
CA THR A 369 13.93 -23.41 -1.85
C THR A 369 14.20 -24.54 -0.83
N VAL A 370 13.89 -24.32 0.46
CA VAL A 370 13.92 -25.34 1.54
C VAL A 370 12.52 -25.64 2.11
N ASN A 371 11.45 -25.28 1.40
CA ASN A 371 10.08 -25.58 1.84
C ASN A 371 9.83 -27.11 1.88
N PRO A 372 9.03 -27.62 2.84
CA PRO A 372 8.61 -29.03 2.86
C PRO A 372 7.69 -29.41 1.67
N ASP A 373 6.92 -28.46 1.11
CA ASP A 373 6.18 -28.66 -0.14
C ASP A 373 7.18 -28.76 -1.31
N GLU A 374 7.32 -29.98 -1.85
CA GLU A 374 8.20 -30.28 -2.96
C GLU A 374 7.79 -29.60 -4.27
N GLN A 375 6.49 -29.45 -4.53
CA GLN A 375 6.00 -28.81 -5.75
C GLN A 375 6.35 -27.31 -5.72
N LEU A 376 6.08 -26.65 -4.59
CA LEU A 376 6.40 -25.24 -4.39
C LEU A 376 7.91 -25.01 -4.44
N ARG A 377 8.68 -25.88 -3.78
CA ARG A 377 10.16 -25.84 -3.77
C ARG A 377 10.74 -25.97 -5.17
N THR A 378 10.21 -26.88 -6.00
CA THR A 378 10.67 -27.10 -7.37
C THR A 378 10.35 -25.90 -8.26
N LEU A 379 9.12 -25.40 -8.17
CA LEU A 379 8.66 -24.22 -8.90
C LEU A 379 9.47 -22.95 -8.55
N VAL A 380 9.80 -22.73 -7.28
CA VAL A 380 10.65 -21.60 -6.87
C VAL A 380 12.08 -21.76 -7.40
N LYS A 381 12.65 -22.98 -7.41
CA LYS A 381 13.98 -23.22 -8.01
C LYS A 381 14.00 -22.94 -9.52
N GLU A 382 12.95 -23.31 -10.23
CA GLU A 382 12.76 -23.00 -11.65
C GLU A 382 12.72 -21.48 -11.87
N VAL A 383 11.87 -20.76 -11.14
CA VAL A 383 11.77 -19.28 -11.20
C VAL A 383 13.09 -18.60 -10.87
N ASN A 384 13.83 -19.08 -9.86
CA ASN A 384 15.12 -18.51 -9.49
C ASN A 384 16.19 -18.73 -10.58
N THR A 385 16.16 -19.90 -11.25
CA THR A 385 17.00 -20.17 -12.43
C THR A 385 16.65 -19.25 -13.60
N LEU A 386 15.36 -19.13 -13.95
CA LEU A 386 14.89 -18.30 -15.06
C LEU A 386 15.18 -16.80 -14.85
N SER A 387 14.95 -16.28 -13.65
CA SER A 387 15.14 -14.86 -13.31
C SER A 387 16.58 -14.48 -12.93
N GLY A 388 17.46 -15.46 -12.71
CA GLY A 388 18.84 -15.26 -12.30
C GLY A 388 19.01 -14.70 -10.87
N THR A 389 18.04 -14.88 -9.97
CA THR A 389 18.11 -14.35 -8.59
C THR A 389 17.35 -15.22 -7.58
N GLU A 390 17.80 -15.27 -6.32
CA GLU A 390 17.12 -16.05 -5.26
C GLU A 390 15.77 -15.46 -4.82
N LEU A 391 15.55 -14.15 -5.06
CA LEU A 391 14.39 -13.39 -4.58
C LEU A 391 13.87 -12.43 -5.66
N PRO A 392 13.23 -12.94 -6.73
CA PRO A 392 12.68 -12.10 -7.81
C PRO A 392 11.35 -11.43 -7.44
N VAL A 393 10.71 -11.85 -6.34
CA VAL A 393 9.41 -11.34 -5.88
C VAL A 393 9.56 -10.65 -4.51
N LEU A 394 9.10 -9.40 -4.40
CA LEU A 394 9.01 -8.65 -3.14
C LEU A 394 7.55 -8.31 -2.81
N ARG A 395 7.26 -8.10 -1.52
CA ARG A 395 5.97 -7.57 -1.07
C ARG A 395 5.80 -6.11 -1.50
N ALA A 396 4.72 -5.83 -2.21
CA ALA A 396 4.42 -4.49 -2.71
C ALA A 396 4.12 -3.51 -1.59
N ASP A 397 3.40 -3.93 -0.54
CA ASP A 397 3.05 -3.09 0.61
C ASP A 397 4.28 -2.66 1.41
N TRP A 398 5.23 -3.59 1.64
CA TRP A 398 6.52 -3.26 2.24
C TRP A 398 7.29 -2.23 1.41
N PHE A 399 7.33 -2.39 0.09
CA PHE A 399 8.04 -1.46 -0.79
C PHE A 399 7.38 -0.07 -0.77
N ILE A 400 6.05 0.00 -0.86
CA ILE A 400 5.26 1.23 -0.75
C ILE A 400 5.53 1.96 0.57
N ASP A 401 5.61 1.22 1.68
CA ASP A 401 5.82 1.77 3.02
C ASP A 401 7.28 2.19 3.27
N THR A 402 8.25 1.43 2.76
CA THR A 402 9.68 1.53 3.16
C THR A 402 10.53 2.31 2.16
N ALA A 403 10.37 2.11 0.86
CA ALA A 403 11.22 2.74 -0.15
C ALA A 403 11.16 4.29 -0.24
N PRO A 404 10.06 5.00 0.10
CA PRO A 404 10.06 6.46 0.11
C PRO A 404 10.66 7.08 1.39
N ARG A 405 11.14 6.26 2.34
CA ARG A 405 11.73 6.72 3.61
C ARG A 405 13.25 6.69 3.56
N ALA A 406 13.90 7.58 4.30
CA ALA A 406 15.31 7.40 4.65
C ALA A 406 15.49 6.11 5.50
N GLU A 407 16.57 5.34 5.39
CA GLU A 407 17.74 5.49 4.51
C GLU A 407 17.50 5.01 3.07
N LEU A 408 16.50 4.13 2.86
CA LEU A 408 16.33 3.37 1.62
C LEU A 408 16.08 4.26 0.39
N TYR A 409 15.34 5.36 0.55
CA TYR A 409 15.14 6.38 -0.49
C TYR A 409 16.47 6.92 -1.03
N TYR A 410 17.40 7.31 -0.15
CA TYR A 410 18.72 7.84 -0.54
C TYR A 410 19.57 6.75 -1.21
N THR A 411 19.48 5.51 -0.73
CA THR A 411 20.20 4.34 -1.29
C THR A 411 19.69 3.94 -2.67
N ILE A 412 18.39 4.01 -2.93
CA ILE A 412 17.77 3.77 -4.24
C ILE A 412 18.14 4.89 -5.20
N MET A 413 17.90 6.14 -4.80
CA MET A 413 18.18 7.31 -5.62
C MET A 413 19.68 7.57 -5.79
N ALA A 414 20.56 6.97 -4.99
CA ALA A 414 22.00 7.21 -5.01
C ALA A 414 22.35 8.72 -4.98
N LEU A 415 21.63 9.49 -4.17
CA LEU A 415 21.81 10.95 -4.12
C LEU A 415 23.24 11.30 -3.67
N PRO A 416 23.90 12.27 -4.32
CA PRO A 416 25.25 12.67 -3.96
C PRO A 416 25.27 13.51 -2.68
N GLY A 417 26.46 13.69 -2.11
CA GLY A 417 26.65 14.37 -0.83
C GLY A 417 26.50 15.90 -0.89
N THR A 418 26.57 16.48 -2.09
CA THR A 418 26.53 17.95 -2.29
C THR A 418 25.52 18.38 -3.34
N VAL A 419 25.09 19.64 -3.26
CA VAL A 419 24.18 20.26 -4.24
C VAL A 419 24.82 20.35 -5.63
N GLY A 420 26.11 20.71 -5.73
CA GLY A 420 26.79 20.82 -7.03
C GLY A 420 26.97 19.49 -7.76
N GLU A 421 27.15 18.38 -7.02
CA GLU A 421 27.12 17.04 -7.60
C GLU A 421 25.71 16.66 -8.08
N LEU A 422 24.66 17.07 -7.35
CA LEU A 422 23.26 16.83 -7.77
C LEU A 422 22.87 17.66 -8.99
N GLU A 423 23.28 18.93 -9.04
CA GLU A 423 23.14 19.82 -10.20
C GLU A 423 23.85 19.21 -11.42
N SER A 424 25.08 18.73 -11.26
CA SER A 424 25.84 18.02 -12.30
C SER A 424 25.15 16.72 -12.76
N LEU A 425 24.63 15.93 -11.82
CA LEU A 425 23.90 14.67 -12.10
C LEU A 425 22.60 14.92 -12.87
N LEU A 426 21.90 16.03 -12.56
CA LEU A 426 20.66 16.42 -13.23
C LEU A 426 20.89 17.21 -14.53
N GLY A 427 22.14 17.58 -14.85
CA GLY A 427 22.48 18.38 -16.02
C GLY A 427 22.00 19.83 -15.95
N VAL A 428 21.92 20.41 -14.75
CA VAL A 428 21.46 21.78 -14.49
C VAL A 428 22.64 22.64 -14.01
N ASP A 429 22.84 23.82 -14.59
CA ASP A 429 23.81 24.81 -14.09
C ASP A 429 23.10 26.14 -13.81
N PRO A 430 22.61 26.37 -12.57
CA PRO A 430 21.86 27.57 -12.26
C PRO A 430 22.66 28.87 -12.41
N ILE A 431 24.00 28.81 -12.42
CA ILE A 431 24.87 29.97 -12.53
C ILE A 431 25.04 30.35 -14.00
N GLU A 432 25.36 29.39 -14.87
CA GLU A 432 25.43 29.64 -16.31
C GLU A 432 24.05 29.89 -16.93
N ASP A 433 22.99 29.19 -16.51
CA ASP A 433 21.64 29.47 -17.00
C ASP A 433 21.15 30.86 -16.57
N PHE A 434 21.59 31.37 -15.42
CA PHE A 434 21.33 32.76 -15.02
C PHE A 434 22.11 33.76 -15.89
N LYS A 435 23.43 33.58 -16.05
CA LYS A 435 24.29 34.46 -16.89
C LYS A 435 23.81 34.53 -18.34
N ASN A 436 23.38 33.40 -18.89
CA ASN A 436 22.91 33.27 -20.26
C ASN A 436 21.41 33.56 -20.44
N ASN A 437 20.73 34.03 -19.40
CA ASN A 437 19.30 34.39 -19.39
C ASN A 437 18.36 33.26 -19.87
N LYS A 438 18.69 32.01 -19.48
CA LYS A 438 17.92 30.78 -19.75
C LYS A 438 17.11 30.32 -18.54
N LEU A 439 17.58 30.60 -17.33
CA LEU A 439 17.04 30.10 -16.06
C LEU A 439 15.54 30.39 -15.90
N LYS A 440 14.73 29.34 -15.77
CA LYS A 440 13.32 29.41 -15.37
C LYS A 440 13.17 28.82 -13.98
N ARG A 441 12.89 29.68 -13.00
CA ARG A 441 12.85 29.33 -11.58
C ARG A 441 11.48 29.63 -10.97
N ALA A 442 10.90 28.63 -10.31
CA ALA A 442 9.63 28.74 -9.56
C ALA A 442 9.83 28.38 -8.09
N GLY A 443 9.35 29.23 -7.18
CA GLY A 443 9.45 29.05 -5.73
C GLY A 443 8.09 28.83 -5.09
N PHE A 444 8.01 27.89 -4.14
CA PHE A 444 6.79 27.55 -3.41
C PHE A 444 7.02 27.65 -1.90
N SER A 445 6.31 28.58 -1.25
CA SER A 445 6.31 28.78 0.21
C SER A 445 5.31 27.88 0.95
N SER A 446 4.43 27.20 0.23
CA SER A 446 3.37 26.33 0.77
C SER A 446 3.26 25.08 -0.09
N SER A 447 3.24 23.92 0.55
CA SER A 447 3.22 22.61 -0.11
C SER A 447 2.57 21.58 0.80
N GLY A 448 1.56 20.86 0.29
CA GLY A 448 0.98 19.70 0.99
C GLY A 448 1.89 18.47 1.05
N VAL A 449 3.07 18.54 0.42
CA VAL A 449 4.01 17.39 0.27
C VAL A 449 5.32 17.61 1.03
N SER A 450 5.67 18.86 1.38
CA SER A 450 6.92 19.16 2.09
C SER A 450 6.76 20.33 3.05
N LYS A 451 7.34 20.20 4.25
CA LYS A 451 7.38 21.25 5.29
C LYS A 451 8.42 22.36 5.01
N ARG A 452 9.15 22.29 3.89
CA ARG A 452 10.19 23.25 3.50
C ARG A 452 9.83 23.92 2.17
N ASN A 453 10.32 25.15 1.99
CA ASN A 453 10.23 25.87 0.73
C ASN A 453 10.78 24.99 -0.40
N ARG A 454 10.09 24.96 -1.54
CA ARG A 454 10.56 24.25 -2.73
C ARG A 454 11.00 25.24 -3.80
N LEU A 455 12.05 24.86 -4.52
CA LEU A 455 12.50 25.50 -5.74
C LEU A 455 12.39 24.48 -6.88
N VAL A 456 12.03 24.95 -8.07
CA VAL A 456 12.06 24.18 -9.30
C VAL A 456 12.77 25.02 -10.35
N ASP A 457 13.84 24.47 -10.91
CA ASP A 457 14.68 25.11 -11.93
C ASP A 457 14.59 24.32 -13.24
N ARG A 458 14.63 25.04 -14.38
CA ARG A 458 14.51 24.50 -15.74
C ARG A 458 14.96 25.48 -16.81
#